data_AF-A0A9E3K6K5-F1
#
_entry.id   AF-A0A9E3K6K5-F1
#
_cell.length_a   1.000
_cell.length_b   1.000
_cell.length_c   1.000
_cell.angle_alpha   90.00
_cell.angle_beta   90.00
_cell.angle_gamma   90.00
#
_symmetry.space_group_name_H-M   'P 1'
#
loop_
_entity.id
_entity.type
_entity.pdbx_description
1 polymer ?
#
loop_
_entity_poly.entity_id
_entity_poly.type
_entity_poly.pdbx_seq_one_letter_code
_entity_poly.pdbx_strand_id
1 'polypeptide(L)'
;SAADRGRARIAMDAVDAHLVRRDAGLVRLLDPPFDQDRPDPGYIRGYVPGVRENGGQYTHAAIWAAMAFAHLGDTERAWELARMINPVHRTGSGEACATYRTEPYVMTADVYAAAPHVGRGGWSWYTGSAGWMYRLVVESLLGVTRAGDTLTLMPRLPGGWDGFRLHYRYRGSHYAIAVHRADAPLLRVDGEAQQGNTIVLVDDGCTHEVELHVVCRNDAACAAPPADWTSCEKIRP
;
A
#
# COMPACT_ATOMS: atom_id res chain seq x y z
N SER A 1 -15.61 -6.98 -15.35
CA SER A 1 -15.42 -7.59 -16.69
C SER A 1 -14.00 -7.31 -17.18
N ALA A 2 -13.52 -7.94 -18.26
CA ALA A 2 -12.18 -7.63 -18.80
C ALA A 2 -12.07 -6.16 -19.29
N ALA A 3 -13.17 -5.59 -19.79
CA ALA A 3 -13.24 -4.17 -20.18
C ALA A 3 -13.03 -3.20 -19.01
N ASP A 4 -13.46 -3.57 -17.81
CA ASP A 4 -13.24 -2.79 -16.58
C ASP A 4 -11.78 -2.82 -16.15
N ARG A 5 -11.13 -3.99 -16.24
CA ARG A 5 -9.67 -4.12 -15.97
C ARG A 5 -8.82 -3.31 -16.94
N GLY A 6 -9.19 -3.27 -18.21
CA GLY A 6 -8.52 -2.43 -19.22
C GLY A 6 -8.57 -0.95 -18.87
N ARG A 7 -9.76 -0.45 -18.46
CA ARG A 7 -9.91 0.95 -18.01
C ARG A 7 -9.15 1.24 -16.73
N ALA A 8 -9.17 0.32 -15.77
CA ALA A 8 -8.42 0.47 -14.51
C ALA A 8 -6.91 0.56 -14.77
N ARG A 9 -6.37 -0.24 -15.70
CA ARG A 9 -4.96 -0.15 -16.11
C ARG A 9 -4.65 1.20 -16.75
N ILE A 10 -5.45 1.64 -17.73
CA ILE A 10 -5.29 2.95 -18.37
C ILE A 10 -5.32 4.09 -17.34
N ALA A 11 -6.24 4.04 -16.38
CA ALA A 11 -6.35 5.04 -15.33
C ALA A 11 -5.11 5.07 -14.43
N MET A 12 -4.61 3.89 -14.01
CA MET A 12 -3.42 3.83 -13.15
C MET A 12 -2.13 4.18 -13.90
N ASP A 13 -2.02 3.88 -15.20
CA ASP A 13 -0.90 4.32 -16.02
C ASP A 13 -0.89 5.86 -16.16
N ALA A 14 -2.07 6.50 -16.26
CA ALA A 14 -2.19 7.95 -16.24
C ALA A 14 -1.83 8.55 -14.86
N VAL A 15 -2.24 7.91 -13.76
CA VAL A 15 -1.79 8.31 -12.40
C VAL A 15 -0.28 8.29 -12.32
N ASP A 16 0.38 7.25 -12.82
CA ASP A 16 1.83 7.20 -12.81
C ASP A 16 2.48 8.31 -13.64
N ALA A 17 2.03 8.45 -14.88
CA ALA A 17 2.63 9.39 -15.83
C ALA A 17 2.49 10.85 -15.37
N HIS A 18 1.38 11.20 -14.73
CA HIS A 18 1.05 12.60 -14.41
C HIS A 18 1.22 12.96 -12.94
N LEU A 19 0.97 12.03 -12.01
CA LEU A 19 0.90 12.34 -10.58
C LEU A 19 2.11 11.86 -9.78
N VAL A 20 2.82 10.82 -10.24
CA VAL A 20 4.01 10.30 -9.57
C VAL A 20 5.23 11.13 -9.95
N ARG A 21 5.72 11.92 -8.99
CA ARG A 21 6.92 12.76 -9.12
C ARG A 21 8.10 12.05 -8.47
N ARG A 22 8.77 11.20 -9.25
CA ARG A 22 9.93 10.41 -8.80
C ARG A 22 11.11 11.28 -8.38
N ASP A 23 11.32 12.40 -9.07
CA ASP A 23 12.33 13.41 -8.77
C ASP A 23 12.16 14.04 -7.38
N ALA A 24 10.91 14.26 -6.97
CA ALA A 24 10.55 14.82 -5.67
C ALA A 24 10.15 13.75 -4.63
N GLY A 25 10.14 12.48 -5.05
CA GLY A 25 9.65 11.36 -4.28
C GLY A 25 8.26 11.59 -3.70
N LEU A 26 7.26 12.05 -4.47
CA LEU A 26 5.87 12.22 -4.00
C LEU A 26 4.82 11.84 -5.05
N VAL A 27 3.58 11.60 -4.61
CA VAL A 27 2.42 11.35 -5.48
C VAL A 27 1.40 12.46 -5.28
N ARG A 28 1.17 13.29 -6.31
CA ARG A 28 0.24 14.42 -6.25
C ARG A 28 -1.22 13.95 -6.21
N LEU A 29 -2.09 14.70 -5.55
CA LEU A 29 -3.52 14.43 -5.54
C LEU A 29 -4.16 14.75 -6.90
N LEU A 30 -3.70 15.82 -7.55
CA LEU A 30 -4.16 16.28 -8.86
C LEU A 30 -3.08 17.10 -9.56
N ASP A 31 -3.18 17.20 -10.87
CA ASP A 31 -2.31 18.04 -11.73
C ASP A 31 -3.10 18.44 -12.99
N PRO A 32 -3.11 19.72 -13.40
CA PRO A 32 -2.52 20.87 -12.69
C PRO A 32 -3.30 21.25 -11.43
N PRO A 33 -2.67 21.94 -10.45
CA PRO A 33 -3.39 22.55 -9.34
C PRO A 33 -4.35 23.64 -9.83
N PHE A 34 -5.38 23.91 -9.05
CA PHE A 34 -6.32 24.99 -9.30
C PHE A 34 -5.69 26.35 -8.98
N ASP A 35 -5.63 27.23 -9.98
CA ASP A 35 -5.08 28.59 -9.88
C ASP A 35 -6.06 29.65 -10.43
N GLN A 36 -6.96 29.26 -11.34
CA GLN A 36 -7.90 30.17 -12.02
C GLN A 36 -9.30 30.17 -11.38
N ASP A 37 -10.04 31.26 -11.58
CA ASP A 37 -11.36 31.50 -10.97
C ASP A 37 -12.50 30.64 -11.53
N ARG A 38 -12.33 29.96 -12.68
CA ARG A 38 -13.44 29.25 -13.36
C ARG A 38 -13.03 27.95 -14.06
N PRO A 39 -13.82 26.87 -13.90
CA PRO A 39 -14.95 26.72 -12.95
C PRO A 39 -14.45 26.73 -11.49
N ASP A 40 -15.22 27.30 -10.57
CA ASP A 40 -14.86 27.37 -9.14
C ASP A 40 -14.87 25.95 -8.53
N PRO A 41 -13.72 25.43 -8.07
CA PRO A 41 -13.62 24.08 -7.51
C PRO A 41 -14.01 24.03 -6.02
N GLY A 42 -14.44 25.15 -5.44
CA GLY A 42 -14.78 25.29 -4.03
C GLY A 42 -13.56 25.45 -3.13
N TYR A 43 -13.67 24.99 -1.86
CA TYR A 43 -12.68 25.25 -0.80
C TYR A 43 -11.24 24.82 -1.14
N ILE A 44 -11.07 23.83 -2.02
CA ILE A 44 -9.75 23.34 -2.44
C ILE A 44 -8.86 24.46 -3.00
N ARG A 45 -9.44 25.49 -3.63
CA ARG A 45 -8.72 26.67 -4.12
C ARG A 45 -8.17 27.56 -2.99
N GLY A 46 -8.69 27.43 -1.78
CA GLY A 46 -8.18 28.14 -0.61
C GLY A 46 -6.73 27.78 -0.26
N TYR A 47 -6.21 26.67 -0.78
CA TYR A 47 -4.82 26.28 -0.65
C TYR A 47 -3.96 26.79 -1.81
N VAL A 48 -2.72 27.15 -1.48
CA VAL A 48 -1.68 27.48 -2.46
C VAL A 48 -1.53 26.33 -3.46
N PRO A 49 -1.42 26.60 -4.78
CA PRO A 49 -1.15 25.58 -5.78
C PRO A 49 0.08 24.72 -5.43
N GLY A 50 -0.09 23.39 -5.41
CA GLY A 50 0.92 22.41 -5.01
C GLY A 50 0.97 22.12 -3.50
N VAL A 51 0.02 22.61 -2.70
CA VAL A 51 -0.04 22.42 -1.24
C VAL A 51 -1.32 21.69 -0.84
N ARG A 52 -1.18 20.70 0.05
CA ARG A 52 -2.26 19.85 0.56
C ARG A 52 -3.17 19.32 -0.57
N GLU A 53 -4.47 19.55 -0.49
CA GLU A 53 -5.46 19.07 -1.45
C GLU A 53 -5.32 19.75 -2.83
N ASN A 54 -4.76 20.97 -2.92
CA ASN A 54 -4.60 21.66 -4.19
C ASN A 54 -3.32 21.26 -4.93
N GLY A 55 -3.18 19.97 -5.27
CA GLY A 55 -2.05 19.44 -6.06
C GLY A 55 -0.77 19.14 -5.27
N GLY A 56 -0.81 19.20 -3.93
CA GLY A 56 0.18 18.54 -3.09
C GLY A 56 -0.04 17.02 -3.07
N GLN A 57 0.81 16.29 -2.35
CA GLN A 57 0.49 14.90 -1.99
C GLN A 57 -0.48 14.92 -0.82
N TYR A 58 -1.64 14.31 -1.01
CA TYR A 58 -2.50 13.88 0.08
C TYR A 58 -2.17 12.41 0.37
N THR A 59 -1.46 12.13 1.46
CA THR A 59 -0.78 10.85 1.70
C THR A 59 -1.75 9.66 1.69
N HIS A 60 -2.98 9.86 2.15
CA HIS A 60 -4.03 8.86 2.09
C HIS A 60 -4.34 8.43 0.63
N ALA A 61 -4.49 9.39 -0.29
CA ALA A 61 -4.76 9.10 -1.70
C ALA A 61 -3.53 8.47 -2.38
N ALA A 62 -2.33 8.90 -2.02
CA ALA A 62 -1.08 8.27 -2.49
C ALA A 62 -0.99 6.80 -2.09
N ILE A 63 -1.39 6.47 -0.85
CA ILE A 63 -1.44 5.09 -0.36
C ILE A 63 -2.48 4.27 -1.15
N TRP A 64 -3.66 4.83 -1.43
CA TRP A 64 -4.65 4.15 -2.27
C TRP A 64 -4.16 3.90 -3.70
N ALA A 65 -3.40 4.82 -4.29
CA ALA A 65 -2.76 4.59 -5.58
C ALA A 65 -1.81 3.38 -5.52
N ALA A 66 -0.99 3.27 -4.48
CA ALA A 66 -0.13 2.10 -4.27
C ALA A 66 -0.94 0.79 -4.08
N MET A 67 -2.02 0.83 -3.31
CA MET A 67 -2.93 -0.31 -3.15
C MET A 67 -3.60 -0.72 -4.47
N ALA A 68 -3.96 0.25 -5.32
CA ALA A 68 -4.55 -0.01 -6.63
C ALA A 68 -3.54 -0.66 -7.60
N PHE A 69 -2.28 -0.21 -7.63
CA PHE A 69 -1.22 -0.90 -8.37
C PHE A 69 -1.03 -2.33 -7.88
N ALA A 70 -0.99 -2.53 -6.57
CA ALA A 70 -0.92 -3.87 -5.98
C ALA A 70 -2.11 -4.72 -6.46
N HIS A 71 -3.34 -4.20 -6.38
CA HIS A 71 -4.54 -4.92 -6.82
C HIS A 71 -4.50 -5.31 -8.30
N LEU A 72 -3.97 -4.45 -9.17
CA LEU A 72 -3.78 -4.73 -10.61
C LEU A 72 -2.61 -5.68 -10.91
N GLY A 73 -1.88 -6.14 -9.90
CA GLY A 73 -0.75 -7.06 -10.03
C GLY A 73 0.58 -6.38 -10.32
N ASP A 74 0.63 -5.04 -10.28
CA ASP A 74 1.86 -4.26 -10.50
C ASP A 74 2.65 -4.12 -9.19
N THR A 75 3.34 -5.21 -8.84
CA THR A 75 4.04 -5.35 -7.57
C THR A 75 5.18 -4.34 -7.43
N GLU A 76 5.99 -4.17 -8.47
CA GLU A 76 7.13 -3.24 -8.43
C GLU A 76 6.67 -1.80 -8.22
N ARG A 77 5.62 -1.36 -8.94
CA ARG A 77 5.08 -0.02 -8.77
C ARG A 77 4.48 0.20 -7.38
N ALA A 78 3.74 -0.78 -6.87
CA ALA A 78 3.15 -0.69 -5.54
C ALA A 78 4.23 -0.53 -4.45
N TRP A 79 5.31 -1.31 -4.53
CA TRP A 79 6.44 -1.19 -3.61
C TRP A 79 7.25 0.09 -3.79
N GLU A 80 7.42 0.58 -5.03
CA GLU A 80 8.03 1.87 -5.29
C GLU A 80 7.29 2.99 -4.56
N LEU A 81 5.97 3.07 -4.74
CA LEU A 81 5.15 4.10 -4.09
C LEU A 81 5.14 3.93 -2.57
N ALA A 82 5.08 2.70 -2.06
CA ALA A 82 5.15 2.45 -0.61
C ALA A 82 6.45 2.98 0.00
N ARG A 83 7.61 2.76 -0.66
CA ARG A 83 8.90 3.31 -0.23
C ARG A 83 8.92 4.83 -0.33
N MET A 84 8.38 5.39 -1.41
CA MET A 84 8.27 6.83 -1.61
C MET A 84 7.44 7.52 -0.52
N ILE A 85 6.39 6.86 -0.03
CA ILE A 85 5.49 7.39 1.01
C ILE A 85 6.05 7.19 2.42
N ASN A 86 6.77 6.10 2.67
CA ASN A 86 7.26 5.73 4.00
C ASN A 86 8.22 6.78 4.57
N PRO A 87 7.92 7.38 5.75
CA PRO A 87 8.75 8.38 6.41
C PRO A 87 10.20 7.93 6.60
N VAL A 88 10.44 6.66 6.95
CA VAL A 88 11.80 6.11 7.18
C VAL A 88 12.62 6.17 5.89
N HIS A 89 12.03 5.79 4.77
CA HIS A 89 12.71 5.85 3.47
C HIS A 89 12.86 7.29 2.97
N ARG A 90 11.86 8.14 3.21
CA ARG A 90 11.92 9.58 2.90
C ARG A 90 12.99 10.34 3.67
N THR A 91 13.43 9.82 4.81
CA THR A 91 14.36 10.48 5.73
C THR A 91 15.66 9.71 5.91
N GLY A 92 16.05 8.90 4.90
CA GLY A 92 17.25 8.06 4.95
C GLY A 92 18.59 8.81 4.96
N SER A 93 18.59 10.13 4.84
CA SER A 93 19.80 10.98 4.89
C SER A 93 19.51 12.30 5.62
N GLY A 94 20.56 12.96 6.12
CA GLY A 94 20.42 14.25 6.80
C GLY A 94 19.83 15.36 5.90
N GLU A 95 20.17 15.36 4.61
CA GLU A 95 19.58 16.27 3.63
C GLU A 95 18.08 15.99 3.42
N ALA A 96 17.70 14.71 3.31
CA ALA A 96 16.30 14.33 3.16
C ALA A 96 15.47 14.68 4.41
N CYS A 97 16.03 14.53 5.61
CA CYS A 97 15.44 15.04 6.85
C CYS A 97 15.24 16.56 6.82
N ALA A 98 16.27 17.32 6.37
CA ALA A 98 16.21 18.77 6.28
C ALA A 98 15.17 19.28 5.26
N THR A 99 14.90 18.48 4.22
CA THR A 99 13.82 18.69 3.25
C THR A 99 12.47 18.32 3.83
N TYR A 100 12.33 17.14 4.46
CA TYR A 100 11.05 16.64 4.96
C TYR A 100 10.51 17.48 6.14
N ARG A 101 11.39 17.96 7.04
CA ARG A 101 11.07 18.86 8.16
C ARG A 101 9.99 18.38 9.15
N THR A 102 9.64 17.11 9.11
CA THR A 102 8.78 16.44 10.09
C THR A 102 9.48 15.20 10.62
N GLU A 103 8.87 14.54 11.60
CA GLU A 103 9.46 13.38 12.27
C GLU A 103 9.62 12.18 11.32
N PRO A 104 10.76 11.48 11.35
CA PRO A 104 11.09 10.39 10.42
C PRO A 104 10.36 9.07 10.72
N TYR A 105 9.56 9.02 11.78
CA TYR A 105 8.95 7.80 12.33
C TYR A 105 7.41 7.85 12.42
N VAL A 106 6.77 8.96 12.01
CA VAL A 106 5.31 9.05 11.90
C VAL A 106 4.87 9.51 10.52
N MET A 107 3.68 9.08 10.11
CA MET A 107 3.07 9.52 8.85
C MET A 107 2.62 10.98 8.92
N THR A 108 2.75 11.68 7.80
CA THR A 108 2.13 12.99 7.56
C THR A 108 0.85 12.85 6.76
N ALA A 109 -0.10 13.77 6.96
CA ALA A 109 -1.31 13.82 6.13
C ALA A 109 -0.99 14.27 4.71
N ASP A 110 0.01 15.15 4.56
CA ASP A 110 0.37 15.72 3.28
C ASP A 110 1.88 15.95 3.11
N VAL A 111 2.30 16.08 1.85
CA VAL A 111 3.66 16.48 1.45
C VAL A 111 3.55 17.52 0.34
N TYR A 112 4.26 18.63 0.48
CA TYR A 112 4.16 19.75 -0.45
C TYR A 112 4.85 19.46 -1.79
N ALA A 113 4.21 19.87 -2.88
CA ALA A 113 4.74 19.79 -4.25
C ALA A 113 5.13 21.17 -4.82
N ALA A 114 4.82 22.25 -4.09
CA ALA A 114 5.11 23.63 -4.49
C ALA A 114 6.54 24.07 -4.12
N ALA A 115 7.24 24.73 -5.04
CA ALA A 115 8.51 25.39 -4.73
C ALA A 115 8.28 26.60 -3.79
N PRO A 116 9.22 26.92 -2.88
CA PRO A 116 10.50 26.25 -2.61
C PRO A 116 10.39 25.19 -1.50
N HIS A 117 9.24 24.54 -1.37
CA HIS A 117 8.89 23.68 -0.23
C HIS A 117 8.64 22.23 -0.63
N VAL A 118 9.00 21.86 -1.86
CA VAL A 118 8.87 20.51 -2.41
C VAL A 118 9.45 19.48 -1.42
N GLY A 119 8.67 18.46 -1.11
CA GLY A 119 9.08 17.36 -0.24
C GLY A 119 8.90 17.62 1.27
N ARG A 120 8.50 18.82 1.69
CA ARG A 120 8.17 19.09 3.12
C ARG A 120 6.91 18.36 3.54
N GLY A 121 6.98 17.66 4.66
CA GLY A 121 5.83 17.07 5.32
C GLY A 121 4.95 18.13 5.99
N GLY A 122 3.64 17.90 5.94
CA GLY A 122 2.63 18.71 6.63
C GLY A 122 1.74 17.82 7.50
N TRP A 123 1.34 18.36 8.67
CA TRP A 123 0.37 17.72 9.57
C TRP A 123 0.72 16.25 9.92
N SER A 124 1.73 16.06 10.78
CA SER A 124 2.12 14.74 11.30
C SER A 124 1.19 14.26 12.43
N TRP A 125 1.32 12.97 12.80
CA TRP A 125 0.59 12.28 13.87
C TRP A 125 -0.90 12.05 13.62
N TYR A 126 -1.68 13.13 13.55
CA TYR A 126 -3.15 13.05 13.51
C TYR A 126 -3.65 12.90 12.07
N THR A 127 -3.47 11.70 11.51
CA THR A 127 -3.89 11.39 10.14
C THR A 127 -4.32 9.93 9.99
N GLY A 128 -5.37 9.69 9.20
CA GLY A 128 -5.79 8.35 8.80
C GLY A 128 -4.74 7.62 7.94
N SER A 129 -3.74 8.35 7.41
CA SER A 129 -2.66 7.77 6.60
C SER A 129 -1.88 6.68 7.32
N ALA A 130 -1.75 6.75 8.65
CA ALA A 130 -1.10 5.68 9.43
C ALA A 130 -1.83 4.34 9.32
N GLY A 131 -3.17 4.35 9.45
CA GLY A 131 -3.99 3.15 9.32
C GLY A 131 -3.95 2.59 7.90
N TRP A 132 -4.02 3.45 6.88
CA TRP A 132 -3.94 3.01 5.50
C TRP A 132 -2.56 2.51 5.10
N MET A 133 -1.48 3.11 5.62
CA MET A 133 -0.12 2.63 5.40
C MET A 133 0.06 1.23 5.99
N TYR A 134 -0.49 0.99 7.19
CA TYR A 134 -0.51 -0.34 7.79
C TYR A 134 -1.23 -1.37 6.90
N ARG A 135 -2.42 -1.02 6.38
CA ARG A 135 -3.16 -1.91 5.46
C ARG A 135 -2.47 -2.12 4.12
N LEU A 136 -1.84 -1.09 3.55
CA LEU A 136 -1.01 -1.23 2.35
C LEU A 136 0.09 -2.26 2.59
N VAL A 137 0.87 -2.10 3.66
CA VAL A 137 1.98 -3.01 3.97
C VAL A 137 1.47 -4.42 4.26
N VAL A 138 0.55 -4.59 5.22
CA VAL A 138 0.13 -5.91 5.69
C VAL A 138 -0.78 -6.62 4.70
N GLU A 139 -1.83 -5.97 4.22
CA GLU A 139 -2.88 -6.62 3.42
C GLU A 139 -2.55 -6.60 1.92
N SER A 140 -2.02 -5.48 1.41
CA SER A 140 -1.85 -5.32 -0.05
C SER A 140 -0.49 -5.81 -0.56
N LEU A 141 0.58 -5.60 0.21
CA LEU A 141 1.96 -5.97 -0.18
C LEU A 141 2.39 -7.32 0.41
N LEU A 142 2.35 -7.46 1.74
CA LEU A 142 2.62 -8.75 2.40
C LEU A 142 1.47 -9.75 2.19
N GLY A 143 0.29 -9.27 1.79
CA GLY A 143 -0.79 -10.12 1.29
C GLY A 143 -1.57 -10.86 2.36
N VAL A 144 -1.64 -10.35 3.58
CA VAL A 144 -2.23 -11.05 4.73
C VAL A 144 -3.64 -10.52 4.98
N THR A 145 -4.65 -11.35 4.74
CA THR A 145 -6.05 -10.98 4.98
C THR A 145 -6.75 -12.06 5.81
N ARG A 146 -7.63 -11.64 6.73
CA ARG A 146 -8.43 -12.55 7.56
C ARG A 146 -9.92 -12.29 7.36
N ALA A 147 -10.68 -13.35 7.08
CA ALA A 147 -12.13 -13.36 7.14
C ALA A 147 -12.58 -14.44 8.13
N GLY A 148 -13.20 -14.05 9.24
CA GLY A 148 -13.55 -15.00 10.30
C GLY A 148 -12.31 -15.67 10.93
N ASP A 149 -12.27 -16.99 10.92
CA ASP A 149 -11.13 -17.82 11.32
C ASP A 149 -10.20 -18.17 10.14
N THR A 150 -10.46 -17.64 8.96
CA THR A 150 -9.73 -18.01 7.74
C THR A 150 -8.69 -16.94 7.41
N LEU A 151 -7.41 -17.32 7.38
CA LEU A 151 -6.28 -16.48 6.96
C LEU A 151 -5.90 -16.79 5.51
N THR A 152 -5.89 -15.79 4.64
CA THR A 152 -5.43 -15.91 3.26
C THR A 152 -4.09 -15.20 3.09
N LEU A 153 -3.15 -15.85 2.41
CA LEU A 153 -1.81 -15.32 2.14
C LEU A 153 -1.61 -15.13 0.62
N MET A 154 -1.47 -13.90 0.16
CA MET A 154 -1.20 -13.53 -1.23
C MET A 154 -0.04 -12.53 -1.32
N PRO A 155 1.17 -12.91 -0.88
CA PRO A 155 2.28 -11.97 -0.81
C PRO A 155 2.71 -11.51 -2.20
N ARG A 156 3.07 -10.24 -2.29
CA ARG A 156 3.59 -9.60 -3.50
C ARG A 156 5.06 -9.28 -3.28
N LEU A 157 5.93 -10.26 -3.45
CA LEU A 157 7.36 -10.07 -3.20
C LEU A 157 7.97 -9.17 -4.29
N PRO A 158 8.66 -8.07 -3.92
CA PRO A 158 9.44 -7.31 -4.90
C PRO A 158 10.62 -8.17 -5.39
N GLY A 159 11.18 -7.85 -6.55
CA GLY A 159 12.19 -8.67 -7.23
C GLY A 159 13.41 -9.01 -6.38
N GLY A 160 13.86 -8.11 -5.51
CA GLY A 160 15.03 -8.30 -4.65
C GLY A 160 14.79 -9.08 -3.35
N TRP A 161 13.60 -9.63 -3.11
CA TRP A 161 13.29 -10.39 -1.90
C TRP A 161 13.24 -11.89 -2.18
N ASP A 162 14.04 -12.66 -1.43
CA ASP A 162 13.95 -14.12 -1.37
C ASP A 162 12.75 -14.61 -0.55
N GLY A 163 12.17 -13.72 0.26
CA GLY A 163 11.11 -14.06 1.20
C GLY A 163 10.98 -13.07 2.35
N PHE A 164 10.09 -13.36 3.29
CA PHE A 164 9.98 -12.65 4.56
C PHE A 164 9.44 -13.56 5.66
N ARG A 165 9.57 -13.13 6.92
CA ARG A 165 8.92 -13.78 8.06
C ARG A 165 7.93 -12.83 8.73
N LEU A 166 6.82 -13.38 9.22
CA LEU A 166 5.78 -12.67 9.93
C LEU A 166 5.33 -13.51 11.12
N HIS A 167 5.17 -12.88 12.27
CA HIS A 167 4.47 -13.48 13.41
C HIS A 167 3.05 -12.94 13.45
N TYR A 168 2.07 -13.83 13.27
CA TYR A 168 0.65 -13.49 13.31
C TYR A 168 0.02 -14.05 14.59
N ARG A 169 -0.72 -13.24 15.32
CA ARG A 169 -1.44 -13.69 16.53
C ARG A 169 -2.92 -13.79 16.24
N TYR A 170 -3.47 -14.99 16.39
CA TYR A 170 -4.90 -15.25 16.36
C TYR A 170 -5.37 -15.62 17.75
N ARG A 171 -6.05 -14.68 18.42
CA ARG A 171 -6.50 -14.85 19.81
C ARG A 171 -5.34 -15.27 20.73
N GLY A 172 -5.39 -16.46 21.32
CA GLY A 172 -4.34 -17.03 22.18
C GLY A 172 -3.23 -17.76 21.43
N SER A 173 -3.40 -18.02 20.14
CA SER A 173 -2.47 -18.81 19.32
C SER A 173 -1.59 -17.95 18.44
N HIS A 174 -0.42 -18.46 18.10
CA HIS A 174 0.60 -17.78 17.30
C HIS A 174 0.91 -18.55 16.02
N TYR A 175 1.18 -17.84 14.94
CA TYR A 175 1.56 -18.40 13.65
C TYR A 175 2.89 -17.78 13.24
N ALA A 176 3.94 -18.59 13.19
CA ALA A 176 5.25 -18.20 12.68
C ALA A 176 5.28 -18.48 11.17
N ILE A 177 4.98 -17.45 10.37
CA ILE A 177 4.85 -17.57 8.92
C ILE A 177 6.17 -17.22 8.26
N ALA A 178 6.72 -18.17 7.51
CA ALA A 178 7.86 -17.99 6.63
C ALA A 178 7.39 -18.06 5.18
N VAL A 179 7.59 -16.97 4.44
CA VAL A 179 7.30 -16.86 3.01
C VAL A 179 8.61 -16.92 2.25
N HIS A 180 8.67 -17.76 1.23
CA HIS A 180 9.85 -17.97 0.39
C HIS A 180 9.47 -17.85 -1.09
N ARG A 181 10.38 -17.30 -1.88
CA ARG A 181 10.37 -17.41 -3.33
C ARG A 181 10.90 -18.79 -3.71
N ALA A 182 10.17 -19.53 -4.54
CA ALA A 182 10.54 -20.87 -4.98
C ALA A 182 10.04 -21.17 -6.41
N ASP A 183 10.37 -22.36 -6.92
CA ASP A 183 9.97 -22.80 -8.26
C ASP A 183 8.54 -23.36 -8.32
N ALA A 184 8.03 -23.87 -7.19
CA ALA A 184 6.71 -24.44 -7.07
C ALA A 184 5.94 -23.84 -5.89
N PRO A 185 4.61 -23.64 -6.00
CA PRO A 185 3.80 -23.13 -4.90
C PRO A 185 3.58 -24.23 -3.85
N LEU A 186 3.68 -23.87 -2.59
CA LEU A 186 3.45 -24.76 -1.45
C LEU A 186 2.87 -23.95 -0.29
N LEU A 187 1.93 -24.53 0.44
CA LEU A 187 1.56 -24.05 1.78
C LEU A 187 1.59 -25.24 2.74
N ARG A 188 2.29 -25.10 3.85
CA ARG A 188 2.29 -26.07 4.97
C ARG A 188 1.97 -25.37 6.28
N VAL A 189 1.25 -26.08 7.14
CA VAL A 189 1.02 -25.71 8.54
C VAL A 189 1.45 -26.90 9.38
N ASP A 190 2.43 -26.70 10.27
CA ASP A 190 3.04 -27.76 11.11
C ASP A 190 3.51 -28.98 10.30
N GLY A 191 4.06 -28.71 9.11
CA GLY A 191 4.52 -29.74 8.17
C GLY A 191 3.43 -30.34 7.27
N GLU A 192 2.14 -30.13 7.58
CA GLU A 192 1.02 -30.67 6.83
C GLU A 192 0.63 -29.75 5.65
N ALA A 193 0.55 -30.33 4.44
CA ALA A 193 0.25 -29.57 3.22
C ALA A 193 -1.20 -29.08 3.19
N GLN A 194 -1.39 -27.83 2.79
CA GLN A 194 -2.69 -27.18 2.66
C GLN A 194 -3.06 -26.98 1.19
N GLN A 195 -4.35 -26.85 0.90
CA GLN A 195 -4.83 -26.51 -0.43
C GLN A 195 -4.88 -24.98 -0.62
N GLY A 196 -4.42 -24.52 -1.79
CA GLY A 196 -4.42 -23.11 -2.13
C GLY A 196 -3.46 -22.31 -1.27
N ASN A 197 -3.94 -21.18 -0.73
CA ASN A 197 -3.15 -20.20 -0.01
C ASN A 197 -3.83 -19.74 1.29
N THR A 198 -4.65 -20.62 1.85
CA THR A 198 -5.56 -20.33 2.95
C THR A 198 -5.30 -21.26 4.11
N ILE A 199 -5.38 -20.73 5.33
CA ILE A 199 -5.19 -21.43 6.60
C ILE A 199 -6.45 -21.24 7.43
N VAL A 200 -7.01 -22.33 7.94
CA VAL A 200 -8.05 -22.27 8.98
C VAL A 200 -7.34 -22.11 10.32
N LEU A 201 -7.56 -20.98 10.97
CA LEU A 201 -6.92 -20.62 12.22
C LEU A 201 -7.62 -21.31 13.39
N VAL A 202 -6.85 -22.01 14.20
CA VAL A 202 -7.26 -22.58 15.49
C VAL A 202 -6.80 -21.71 16.66
N ASP A 203 -7.57 -21.74 17.74
CA ASP A 203 -7.29 -21.05 19.01
C ASP A 203 -7.04 -22.06 20.13
N ASP A 204 -5.95 -22.82 20.01
CA ASP A 204 -5.54 -23.87 20.96
C ASP A 204 -4.45 -23.40 21.95
N GLY A 205 -3.95 -22.18 21.79
CA GLY A 205 -2.90 -21.57 22.61
C GLY A 205 -1.48 -21.94 22.18
N CYS A 206 -1.32 -22.67 21.07
CA CYS A 206 -0.03 -23.12 20.57
C CYS A 206 0.61 -22.11 19.62
N THR A 207 1.87 -22.39 19.24
CA THR A 207 2.52 -21.76 18.10
C THR A 207 2.53 -22.75 16.95
N HIS A 208 1.97 -22.34 15.80
CA HIS A 208 1.99 -23.09 14.56
C HIS A 208 3.09 -22.55 13.62
N GLU A 209 3.82 -23.45 12.99
CA GLU A 209 4.77 -23.11 11.94
C GLU A 209 4.08 -23.11 10.58
N VAL A 210 4.24 -22.03 9.83
CA VAL A 210 3.64 -21.90 8.50
C VAL A 210 4.74 -21.65 7.48
N GLU A 211 4.78 -22.48 6.45
CA GLU A 211 5.70 -22.31 5.32
C GLU A 211 4.88 -22.05 4.05
N LEU A 212 5.14 -20.93 3.39
CA LEU A 212 4.53 -20.57 2.12
C LEU A 212 5.61 -20.37 1.06
N HIS A 213 5.55 -21.14 -0.02
CA HIS A 213 6.37 -20.91 -1.21
C HIS A 213 5.55 -20.22 -2.28
N VAL A 214 6.08 -19.13 -2.82
CA VAL A 214 5.48 -18.39 -3.93
C VAL A 214 6.35 -18.47 -5.16
N VAL A 215 5.70 -18.71 -6.31
CA VAL A 215 6.39 -18.94 -7.57
C VAL A 215 6.95 -17.64 -8.13
N CYS A 216 8.19 -17.68 -8.60
CA CYS A 216 8.76 -16.68 -9.50
C CYS A 216 7.94 -16.61 -10.79
N ARG A 217 7.02 -15.65 -10.90
CA ARG A 217 6.47 -15.27 -12.21
C ARG A 217 7.31 -14.13 -12.75
N ASN A 218 8.17 -14.44 -13.73
CA ASN A 218 8.55 -13.44 -14.73
C ASN A 218 7.26 -13.04 -15.43
N ASP A 219 6.79 -11.82 -15.17
CA ASP A 219 5.80 -11.09 -15.97
C ASP A 219 4.55 -11.86 -16.43
N ALA A 220 3.62 -12.14 -15.52
CA ALA A 220 2.20 -12.23 -15.89
C ALA A 220 1.28 -12.18 -14.65
N ALA A 221 0.48 -11.11 -14.61
CA ALA A 221 -0.67 -10.85 -13.76
C ALA A 221 -1.11 -12.01 -12.84
N CYS A 222 -0.85 -11.89 -11.54
CA CYS A 222 -1.59 -12.69 -10.56
C CYS A 222 -3.08 -12.38 -10.70
N ALA A 223 -3.93 -13.41 -10.59
CA ALA A 223 -5.35 -13.23 -10.45
C ALA A 223 -5.61 -12.30 -9.25
N ALA A 224 -6.21 -11.14 -9.52
CA ALA A 224 -6.63 -10.21 -8.48
C ALA A 224 -7.59 -10.93 -7.52
N PRO A 225 -7.57 -10.60 -6.21
CA PRO A 225 -8.53 -11.12 -5.25
C PRO A 225 -9.98 -10.82 -5.70
N PRO A 226 -10.97 -11.61 -5.26
CA PRO A 226 -12.38 -11.31 -5.55
C PRO A 226 -12.75 -9.90 -5.11
N ALA A 227 -13.59 -9.24 -5.91
CA ALA A 227 -13.88 -7.81 -5.85
C ALA A 227 -14.89 -7.43 -4.74
N ASP A 228 -14.71 -7.89 -3.50
CA ASP A 228 -15.75 -7.75 -2.47
C ASP A 228 -15.68 -6.48 -1.59
N TRP A 229 -14.79 -5.53 -1.88
CA TRP A 229 -14.63 -4.29 -1.09
C TRP A 229 -15.84 -3.32 -1.13
N THR A 230 -16.96 -3.67 -1.78
CA THR A 230 -18.20 -2.87 -1.80
C THR A 230 -19.12 -3.06 -0.58
N SER A 231 -18.80 -3.96 0.35
CA SER A 231 -19.57 -4.09 1.59
C SER A 231 -19.19 -3.00 2.60
N CYS A 232 -19.69 -1.79 2.39
CA CYS A 232 -19.83 -0.79 3.44
C CYS A 232 -21.22 -0.97 4.06
N GLU A 233 -21.40 -2.02 4.86
CA GLU A 233 -22.56 -2.09 5.73
C GLU A 233 -22.43 -0.97 6.76
N LYS A 234 -23.31 0.03 6.64
CA LYS A 234 -23.52 1.03 7.69
C LYS A 234 -23.72 0.27 8.99
N ILE A 235 -22.77 0.41 9.92
CA ILE A 235 -22.99 0.09 11.32
C ILE A 235 -24.21 0.92 11.73
N ARG A 236 -25.37 0.27 11.83
CA ARG A 236 -26.52 0.88 12.48
C ARG A 236 -26.20 0.92 13.99
N PRO A 237 -26.58 2.01 14.68
CA PRO A 237 -26.32 2.18 16.10
C PRO A 237 -26.91 1.04 16.94
#